data_AF-A0A417HCC6-F1
#
_entry.id   AF-A0A417HCC6-F1
#
_cell.length_a   1.000
_cell.length_b   1.000
_cell.length_c   1.000
_cell.angle_alpha   90.00
_cell.angle_beta   90.00
_cell.angle_gamma   90.00
#
_symmetry.space_group_name_H-M   'P 1'
#
loop_
_entity.id
_entity.type
_entity.pdbx_description
1 polymer ?
#
loop_
_entity_poly.entity_id
_entity_poly.type
_entity_poly.pdbx_seq_one_letter_code
_entity_poly.pdbx_strand_id
1 'polypeptide(L)'
;MKRNMLISVAGLALATALLVSASVWVSADRQVVWGHTEGITQDEIMEKLHQLTTADFLKDFDQAMEDIQNGKGDPELGICWAQVCIERASEFSDDEIINRIEEAMDDAYLRQWWVEMFYQKYPQEDHNHPRLLKLLQDEHVDPSFKTSLIHFVGFRTPEEMEVLRMLTQDADKNLRFRAMNRLNEINQKAAVDMAKKTVAAYHSKGDMEQLPEAIDILVQQMQTDASREEKDEIIALCNELLDSDLESAKKDSLVYDMQMLSDLEALRMVVQHPKVDNIMKKGMIDNNYYLLEEVLLNGPTPQDVEFTVTCMELLPIKDLYMPLKTAIEAMPQTRNASGNNWQILLQNMQEEGVDAKTWLKEDWHR
;
A
#
# COMPACT_ATOMS: atom_id res chain seq x y z
N MET A 1 12.40 49.73 66.22
CA MET A 1 12.45 48.50 67.06
C MET A 1 12.30 47.31 66.11
N LYS A 2 13.12 46.27 66.04
CA LYS A 2 14.37 45.85 66.69
C LYS A 2 15.13 45.03 65.61
N ARG A 3 16.46 45.15 65.59
CA ARG A 3 17.43 44.27 64.91
C ARG A 3 17.27 42.83 65.40
N ASN A 4 17.58 41.85 64.55
CA ASN A 4 18.77 41.00 64.76
C ASN A 4 19.04 40.06 63.57
N MET A 5 20.28 40.13 63.08
CA MET A 5 20.99 39.00 62.47
C MET A 5 21.09 37.86 63.50
N LEU A 6 21.04 36.62 63.03
CA LEU A 6 21.93 35.57 63.51
C LEU A 6 22.03 34.47 62.45
N ILE A 7 23.26 34.35 61.93
CA ILE A 7 23.78 33.23 61.18
C ILE A 7 23.92 32.06 62.16
N SER A 8 23.43 30.89 61.79
CA SER A 8 23.84 29.61 62.38
C SER A 8 24.43 28.75 61.27
N VAL A 9 25.76 28.74 61.23
CA VAL A 9 26.55 27.68 60.60
C VAL A 9 26.55 26.50 61.55
N ALA A 10 25.90 25.40 61.18
CA ALA A 10 26.20 24.07 61.69
C ALA A 10 25.64 23.03 60.73
N GLY A 11 26.51 22.17 60.20
CA GLY A 11 26.09 20.95 59.50
C GLY A 11 26.53 20.82 58.05
N LEU A 12 27.81 21.04 57.76
CA LEU A 12 28.44 20.36 56.63
C LEU A 12 28.54 18.87 56.98
N ALA A 13 27.59 18.06 56.50
CA ALA A 13 27.68 16.60 56.53
C ALA A 13 26.91 16.00 55.36
N LEU A 14 27.67 15.61 54.33
CA LEU A 14 27.38 14.51 53.41
C LEU A 14 26.00 14.51 52.72
N ALA A 15 25.89 15.27 51.63
CA ALA A 15 24.97 14.96 50.54
C ALA A 15 25.74 14.46 49.29
N THR A 16 26.79 13.67 49.50
CA THR A 16 27.55 12.96 48.45
C THR A 16 27.22 11.47 48.39
N ALA A 17 26.07 11.04 48.92
CA ALA A 17 25.70 9.61 48.97
C ALA A 17 24.31 9.26 48.41
N LEU A 18 23.71 10.11 47.56
CA LEU A 18 22.43 9.80 46.88
C LEU A 18 22.46 9.93 45.35
N LEU A 19 23.64 10.11 44.75
CA LEU A 19 23.81 10.03 43.30
C LEU A 19 24.39 8.69 42.81
N VAL A 20 24.69 7.75 43.72
CA VAL A 20 25.22 6.42 43.37
C VAL A 20 24.15 5.32 43.48
N SER A 21 23.03 5.59 44.17
CA SER A 21 21.95 4.60 44.33
C SER A 21 20.98 4.57 43.15
N ALA A 22 20.71 5.68 42.44
CA ALA A 22 19.88 5.63 41.24
C ALA A 22 20.56 4.83 40.11
N SER A 23 21.86 5.02 39.92
CA SER A 23 22.64 4.35 38.88
C SER A 23 22.79 2.84 39.08
N VAL A 24 22.86 2.36 40.33
CA VAL A 24 22.99 0.92 40.62
C VAL A 24 21.65 0.19 40.49
N TRP A 25 20.55 0.82 40.91
CA TRP A 25 19.21 0.25 40.75
C TRP A 25 18.75 0.26 39.28
N VAL A 26 19.00 1.37 38.56
CA VAL A 26 18.81 1.42 37.10
C VAL A 26 19.64 0.35 36.41
N SER A 27 20.90 0.10 36.81
CA SER A 27 21.74 -0.91 36.14
C SER A 27 21.23 -2.35 36.27
N ALA A 28 20.61 -2.72 37.40
CA ALA A 28 20.05 -4.05 37.61
C ALA A 28 18.72 -4.24 36.86
N ASP A 29 17.86 -3.21 36.85
CA ASP A 29 16.62 -3.21 36.05
C ASP A 29 16.88 -3.17 34.54
N ARG A 30 17.95 -2.51 34.12
CA ARG A 30 18.36 -2.41 32.70
C ARG A 30 18.84 -3.77 32.16
N GLN A 31 19.55 -4.57 32.96
CA GLN A 31 19.92 -5.95 32.59
C GLN A 31 18.71 -6.87 32.36
N VAL A 32 17.62 -6.66 33.10
CA VAL A 32 16.37 -7.43 32.97
C VAL A 32 15.67 -7.11 31.65
N VAL A 33 15.54 -5.83 31.32
CA VAL A 33 14.96 -5.37 30.03
C VAL A 33 15.80 -5.80 28.82
N TRP A 34 17.12 -5.97 29.00
CA TRP A 34 18.05 -6.28 27.91
C TRP A 34 18.32 -7.75 27.63
N GLY A 35 17.86 -8.67 28.47
CA GLY A 35 18.27 -10.07 28.29
C GLY A 35 17.41 -11.14 28.94
N HIS A 36 16.56 -10.83 29.94
CA HIS A 36 15.76 -11.85 30.63
C HIS A 36 14.43 -11.29 31.15
N THR A 37 13.34 -11.65 30.46
CA THR A 37 11.95 -11.26 30.77
C THR A 37 11.17 -12.34 31.54
N GLU A 38 11.82 -13.43 31.96
CA GLU A 38 11.13 -14.53 32.64
C GLU A 38 10.33 -14.03 33.85
N GLY A 39 8.99 -14.04 33.71
CA GLY A 39 8.05 -13.62 34.74
C GLY A 39 7.70 -12.13 34.76
N ILE A 40 8.08 -11.36 33.74
CA ILE A 40 7.71 -9.94 33.57
C ILE A 40 6.80 -9.79 32.35
N THR A 41 5.72 -9.05 32.53
CA THR A 41 4.74 -8.75 31.48
C THR A 41 5.21 -7.67 30.52
N GLN A 42 4.60 -7.61 29.32
CA GLN A 42 4.89 -6.55 28.34
C GLN A 42 4.62 -5.15 28.91
N ASP A 43 3.54 -4.98 29.67
CA ASP A 43 3.18 -3.70 30.30
C ASP A 43 4.27 -3.24 31.29
N GLU A 44 4.79 -4.15 32.10
CA GLU A 44 5.88 -3.85 33.05
C GLU A 44 7.19 -3.51 32.33
N ILE A 45 7.47 -4.13 31.19
CA ILE A 45 8.64 -3.80 30.36
C ILE A 45 8.47 -2.39 29.80
N MET A 46 7.32 -2.09 29.19
CA MET A 46 7.03 -0.77 28.65
C MET A 46 7.11 0.33 29.72
N GLU A 47 6.56 0.09 30.92
CA GLU A 47 6.66 1.03 32.04
C GLU A 47 8.12 1.34 32.40
N LYS A 48 8.97 0.31 32.47
CA LYS A 48 10.42 0.50 32.72
C LYS A 48 11.11 1.29 31.61
N LEU A 49 10.75 1.05 30.35
CA LEU A 49 11.29 1.79 29.21
C LEU A 49 10.91 3.27 29.24
N HIS A 50 9.69 3.62 29.66
CA HIS A 50 9.27 5.03 29.83
C HIS A 50 10.02 5.76 30.95
N GLN A 51 10.47 5.05 31.98
CA GLN A 51 11.22 5.64 33.10
C GLN A 51 12.67 6.00 32.74
N LEU A 52 13.20 5.49 31.62
CA LEU A 52 14.53 5.83 31.14
C LEU A 52 14.60 7.29 30.70
N THR A 53 15.73 7.95 30.99
CA THR A 53 16.02 9.26 30.38
C THR A 53 16.07 9.12 28.87
N THR A 54 15.75 10.17 28.12
CA THR A 54 15.76 10.14 26.64
C THR A 54 17.12 9.67 26.09
N ALA A 55 18.22 10.12 26.68
CA ALA A 55 19.57 9.72 26.29
C ALA A 55 19.86 8.24 26.59
N ASP A 56 19.45 7.74 27.75
CA ASP A 56 19.62 6.33 28.10
C ASP A 56 18.74 5.44 27.22
N PHE A 57 17.48 5.82 27.00
CA PHE A 57 16.55 5.09 26.14
C PHE A 57 17.08 4.94 24.72
N LEU A 58 17.56 6.01 24.10
CA LEU A 58 18.10 5.96 22.74
C LEU A 58 19.29 5.02 22.60
N LYS A 59 20.24 5.13 23.53
CA LYS A 59 21.41 4.26 23.55
C LYS A 59 21.01 2.78 23.65
N ASP A 60 19.96 2.51 24.42
CA ASP A 60 19.51 1.15 24.70
C ASP A 60 18.68 0.59 23.56
N PHE A 61 17.88 1.45 22.94
CA PHE A 61 17.10 1.12 21.76
C PHE A 61 18.04 0.68 20.63
N ASP A 62 19.04 1.49 20.26
CA ASP A 62 19.97 1.14 19.18
C ASP A 62 20.64 -0.23 19.43
N GLN A 63 21.12 -0.45 20.65
CA GLN A 63 21.76 -1.72 21.03
C GLN A 63 20.78 -2.89 20.99
N ALA A 64 19.55 -2.70 21.47
CA ALA A 64 18.52 -3.74 21.47
C ALA A 64 18.12 -4.12 20.04
N MET A 65 17.96 -3.15 19.15
CA MET A 65 17.63 -3.41 17.75
C MET A 65 18.77 -4.15 17.03
N GLU A 66 20.01 -3.76 17.27
CA GLU A 66 21.20 -4.47 16.76
C GLU A 66 21.27 -5.91 17.30
N ASP A 67 21.02 -6.12 18.59
CA ASP A 67 21.05 -7.45 19.20
C ASP A 67 19.94 -8.36 18.66
N ILE A 68 18.72 -7.84 18.47
CA ILE A 68 17.60 -8.57 17.87
C ILE A 68 17.95 -8.98 16.44
N GLN A 69 18.47 -8.06 15.62
CA GLN A 69 18.87 -8.34 14.25
C GLN A 69 19.98 -9.40 14.16
N ASN A 70 20.91 -9.39 15.11
CA ASN A 70 21.99 -10.37 15.20
C ASN A 70 21.58 -11.70 15.86
N GLY A 71 20.29 -11.88 16.18
CA GLY A 71 19.76 -13.10 16.81
C GLY A 71 20.22 -13.31 18.25
N LYS A 72 20.69 -12.25 18.91
CA LYS A 72 21.12 -12.23 20.31
C LYS A 72 20.05 -11.66 21.26
N GLY A 73 19.13 -10.87 20.71
CA GLY A 73 17.98 -10.31 21.43
C GLY A 73 16.70 -11.11 21.22
N ASP A 74 15.71 -10.84 22.07
CA ASP A 74 14.36 -11.40 21.96
C ASP A 74 13.52 -10.57 20.98
N PRO A 75 13.03 -11.13 19.85
CA PRO A 75 12.18 -10.40 18.92
C PRO A 75 10.89 -9.88 19.53
N GLU A 76 10.33 -10.56 20.55
CA GLU A 76 9.10 -10.11 21.23
C GLU A 76 9.35 -8.81 22.01
N LEU A 77 10.56 -8.60 22.52
CA LEU A 77 10.97 -7.33 23.14
C LEU A 77 11.09 -6.19 22.13
N GLY A 78 11.38 -6.50 20.86
CA GLY A 78 11.44 -5.50 19.79
C GLY A 78 10.13 -4.72 19.66
N ILE A 79 8.99 -5.36 19.89
CA ILE A 79 7.67 -4.71 19.87
C ILE A 79 7.56 -3.68 21.00
N CYS A 80 7.98 -4.02 22.22
CA CYS A 80 7.97 -3.08 23.35
C CYS A 80 8.89 -1.89 23.11
N TRP A 81 10.10 -2.13 22.58
CA TRP A 81 11.05 -1.07 22.22
C TRP A 81 10.49 -0.14 21.15
N ALA A 82 9.93 -0.69 20.07
CA ALA A 82 9.33 0.08 18.99
C ALA A 82 8.14 0.92 19.48
N GLN A 83 7.23 0.31 20.25
CA GLN A 83 6.04 0.98 20.77
C GLN A 83 6.42 2.17 21.67
N VAL A 84 7.34 1.95 22.63
CA VAL A 84 7.78 3.05 23.51
C VAL A 84 8.55 4.11 22.74
N CYS A 85 9.32 3.73 21.71
CA CYS A 85 10.00 4.71 20.85
C CYS A 85 9.00 5.61 20.13
N ILE A 86 7.91 5.05 19.59
CA ILE A 86 6.81 5.80 18.95
C ILE A 86 6.10 6.71 19.95
N GLU A 87 5.76 6.20 21.14
CA GLU A 87 5.08 6.99 22.17
C GLU A 87 5.94 8.17 22.66
N ARG A 88 7.25 7.99 22.65
CA ARG A 88 8.24 9.00 23.00
C ARG A 88 8.71 9.84 21.80
N ALA A 89 8.14 9.66 20.60
CA ALA A 89 8.60 10.33 19.38
C ALA A 89 8.65 11.87 19.50
N SER A 90 7.73 12.44 20.30
CA SER A 90 7.68 13.89 20.58
C SER A 90 8.85 14.43 21.42
N GLU A 91 9.61 13.56 22.10
CA GLU A 91 10.80 13.94 22.85
C GLU A 91 12.01 14.22 21.95
N PHE A 92 11.98 13.74 20.70
CA PHE A 92 13.09 13.89 19.75
C PHE A 92 12.82 15.02 18.78
N SER A 93 13.81 15.86 18.54
CA SER A 93 13.79 16.82 17.44
C SER A 93 13.93 16.11 16.08
N ASP A 94 13.48 16.76 15.02
CA ASP A 94 13.59 16.20 13.67
C ASP A 94 15.05 15.99 13.27
N ASP A 95 15.92 16.93 13.64
CA ASP A 95 17.36 16.83 13.39
C ASP A 95 17.99 15.62 14.09
N GLU A 96 17.56 15.28 15.31
CA GLU A 96 18.05 14.09 16.02
C GLU A 96 17.66 12.80 15.29
N ILE A 97 16.40 12.68 14.85
CA ILE A 97 15.94 11.50 14.13
C ILE A 97 16.65 11.37 12.78
N ILE A 98 16.79 12.48 12.05
CA ILE A 98 17.47 12.51 10.75
C ILE A 98 18.97 12.20 10.88
N ASN A 99 19.63 12.68 11.95
CA ASN A 99 21.01 12.28 12.25
C ASN A 99 21.12 10.76 12.42
N ARG A 100 20.18 10.13 13.12
CA ARG A 100 20.18 8.67 13.30
C ARG A 100 19.96 7.90 12.00
N ILE A 101 19.10 8.39 11.12
CA ILE A 101 18.93 7.82 9.77
C ILE A 101 20.25 7.83 9.00
N GLU A 102 20.99 8.94 9.05
CA GLU A 102 22.29 9.09 8.37
C GLU A 102 23.40 8.26 9.03
N GLU A 103 23.42 8.16 10.37
CA GLU A 103 24.39 7.35 11.11
C GLU A 103 24.17 5.84 10.89
N ALA A 104 22.92 5.42 10.68
CA ALA A 104 22.54 4.04 10.44
C ALA A 104 22.65 3.62 8.96
N MET A 105 23.34 4.37 8.10
CA MET A 105 23.37 4.09 6.66
C MET A 105 23.95 2.72 6.27
N ASP A 106 24.84 2.18 7.09
CA ASP A 106 25.41 0.84 6.90
C ASP A 106 24.55 -0.28 7.51
N ASP A 107 23.49 0.07 8.27
CA ASP A 107 22.54 -0.87 8.88
C ASP A 107 21.12 -0.63 8.35
N ALA A 108 20.74 -1.41 7.34
CA ALA A 108 19.45 -1.28 6.68
C ALA A 108 18.25 -1.45 7.63
N TYR A 109 18.37 -2.29 8.67
CA TYR A 109 17.28 -2.54 9.61
C TYR A 109 17.09 -1.35 10.55
N LEU A 110 18.17 -0.91 11.20
CA LEU A 110 18.12 0.24 12.09
C LEU A 110 17.73 1.53 11.35
N ARG A 111 18.22 1.70 10.11
CA ARG A 111 17.84 2.82 9.25
C ARG A 111 16.34 2.81 8.93
N GLN A 112 15.78 1.65 8.59
CA GLN A 112 14.35 1.52 8.31
C GLN A 112 13.51 1.89 9.54
N TRP A 113 13.95 1.49 10.73
CA TRP A 113 13.27 1.83 11.99
C TRP A 113 13.21 3.33 12.25
N TRP A 114 14.33 4.03 12.08
CA TRP A 114 14.35 5.48 12.29
C TRP A 114 13.48 6.23 11.28
N VAL A 115 13.39 5.72 10.05
CA VAL A 115 12.46 6.23 9.04
C VAL A 115 11.00 5.98 9.43
N GLU A 116 10.64 4.77 9.85
CA GLU A 116 9.28 4.46 10.28
C GLU A 116 8.89 5.29 11.51
N MET A 117 9.81 5.46 12.48
CA MET A 117 9.57 6.32 13.63
C MET A 117 9.29 7.76 13.22
N PHE A 118 10.08 8.29 12.28
CA PHE A 118 9.86 9.63 11.75
C PHE A 118 8.48 9.77 11.09
N TYR A 119 8.02 8.75 10.37
CA TYR A 119 6.66 8.70 9.81
C TYR A 119 5.58 8.66 10.89
N GLN A 120 5.73 7.83 11.92
CA GLN A 120 4.76 7.70 13.02
C GLN A 120 4.64 8.97 13.87
N LYS A 121 5.72 9.78 13.94
CA LYS A 121 5.68 11.10 14.56
C LYS A 121 4.76 12.07 13.81
N TYR A 122 4.59 11.86 12.51
CA TYR A 122 3.86 12.73 11.60
C TYR A 122 2.95 11.97 10.63
N PRO A 123 1.96 11.22 11.14
CA PRO A 123 1.22 10.24 10.34
C PRO A 123 0.29 10.88 9.30
N GLN A 124 0.14 12.20 9.32
CA GLN A 124 -0.79 12.96 8.46
C GLN A 124 -0.10 14.12 7.73
N GLU A 125 1.21 14.28 7.89
CA GLU A 125 1.93 15.44 7.35
C GLU A 125 3.08 14.98 6.46
N ASP A 126 3.15 15.59 5.29
CA ASP A 126 4.31 15.51 4.41
C ASP A 126 5.47 16.31 5.02
N HIS A 127 6.60 15.67 5.33
CA HIS A 127 7.75 16.34 5.93
C HIS A 127 8.78 16.71 4.90
N ASN A 128 9.08 18.01 4.83
CA ASN A 128 10.04 18.53 3.88
C ASN A 128 11.32 18.95 4.61
N HIS A 129 12.26 18.01 4.72
CA HIS A 129 13.57 18.29 5.28
C HIS A 129 14.66 18.17 4.19
N PRO A 130 15.53 19.18 3.99
CA PRO A 130 16.54 19.18 2.92
C PRO A 130 17.48 17.96 2.93
N ARG A 131 17.79 17.43 4.11
CA ARG A 131 18.64 16.23 4.25
C ARG A 131 17.94 14.96 3.73
N LEU A 132 16.64 14.81 3.96
CA LEU A 132 15.86 13.68 3.44
C LEU A 132 15.74 13.73 1.91
N LEU A 133 15.53 14.93 1.35
CA LEU A 133 15.59 15.13 -0.10
C LEU A 133 16.95 14.77 -0.68
N LYS A 134 18.04 15.14 0.00
CA LYS A 134 19.39 14.78 -0.42
C LYS A 134 19.60 13.26 -0.45
N LEU A 135 19.07 12.53 0.53
CA LEU A 135 19.11 11.06 0.55
C LEU A 135 18.36 10.44 -0.65
N LEU A 136 17.23 11.02 -1.06
CA LEU A 136 16.52 10.58 -2.28
C LEU A 136 17.36 10.76 -3.55
N GLN A 137 18.14 11.84 -3.62
CA GLN A 137 18.98 12.18 -4.77
C GLN A 137 20.32 11.43 -4.81
N ASP A 138 20.76 10.85 -3.69
CA ASP A 138 22.08 10.22 -3.60
C ASP A 138 22.09 8.84 -4.26
N GLU A 139 22.91 8.65 -5.30
CA GLU A 139 23.02 7.40 -6.06
C GLU A 139 23.60 6.24 -5.25
N HIS A 140 24.26 6.50 -4.11
CA HIS A 140 24.81 5.46 -3.23
C HIS A 140 23.79 4.94 -2.22
N VAL A 141 22.64 5.59 -2.10
CA VAL A 141 21.57 5.16 -1.21
C VAL A 141 20.76 4.05 -1.89
N ASP A 142 20.55 2.97 -1.15
CA ASP A 142 19.82 1.80 -1.62
C ASP A 142 18.39 2.14 -2.13
N PRO A 143 17.98 1.66 -3.33
CA PRO A 143 16.66 1.96 -3.88
C PRO A 143 15.47 1.47 -3.04
N SER A 144 15.61 0.36 -2.31
CA SER A 144 14.56 -0.12 -1.40
C SER A 144 14.36 0.87 -0.26
N PHE A 145 15.44 1.44 0.28
CA PHE A 145 15.32 2.50 1.27
C PHE A 145 14.67 3.76 0.70
N LYS A 146 15.06 4.18 -0.51
CA LYS A 146 14.43 5.33 -1.18
C LYS A 146 12.92 5.13 -1.40
N THR A 147 12.51 3.89 -1.67
CA THR A 147 11.10 3.52 -1.83
C THR A 147 10.29 3.82 -0.56
N SER A 148 10.84 3.50 0.62
CA SER A 148 10.23 3.90 1.89
C SER A 148 10.29 5.42 2.06
N LEU A 149 11.46 6.02 1.76
CA LEU A 149 11.75 7.45 1.88
C LEU A 149 10.73 8.37 1.19
N ILE A 150 10.29 7.96 0.00
CA ILE A 150 9.45 8.77 -0.87
C ILE A 150 8.04 9.04 -0.30
N HIS A 151 7.54 8.16 0.58
CA HIS A 151 6.16 8.27 1.08
C HIS A 151 6.00 9.35 2.14
N PHE A 152 7.07 9.75 2.82
CA PHE A 152 7.03 10.75 3.89
C PHE A 152 7.68 12.07 3.53
N VAL A 153 8.54 12.09 2.51
CA VAL A 153 9.08 13.35 2.00
C VAL A 153 7.96 14.14 1.34
N GLY A 154 7.79 15.39 1.80
CA GLY A 154 6.90 16.35 1.19
C GLY A 154 7.51 16.95 -0.07
N PHE A 155 6.79 16.86 -1.19
CA PHE A 155 7.18 17.48 -2.46
C PHE A 155 6.29 18.69 -2.73
N ARG A 156 6.65 19.85 -2.17
CA ARG A 156 5.82 21.07 -2.17
C ARG A 156 6.34 22.14 -3.13
N THR A 157 7.64 22.17 -3.40
CA THR A 157 8.26 23.12 -4.32
C THR A 157 8.49 22.52 -5.71
N PRO A 158 8.60 23.35 -6.77
CA PRO A 158 8.97 22.85 -8.10
C PRO A 158 10.28 22.07 -8.11
N GLU A 159 11.27 22.47 -7.32
CA GLU A 159 12.57 21.80 -7.20
C GLU A 159 12.42 20.40 -6.58
N GLU A 160 11.62 20.28 -5.52
CA GLU A 160 11.29 18.99 -4.91
C GLU A 160 10.50 18.08 -5.86
N MET A 161 9.50 18.63 -6.55
CA MET A 161 8.74 17.89 -7.55
C MET A 161 9.64 17.35 -8.66
N GLU A 162 10.69 18.07 -9.03
CA GLU A 162 11.66 17.57 -10.01
C GLU A 162 12.47 16.39 -9.46
N VAL A 163 12.77 16.35 -8.15
CA VAL A 163 13.37 15.16 -7.51
C VAL A 163 12.46 13.95 -7.69
N LEU A 164 11.17 14.09 -7.34
CA LEU A 164 10.21 13.01 -7.51
C LEU A 164 10.10 12.57 -8.98
N ARG A 165 10.06 13.52 -9.92
CA ARG A 165 10.04 13.23 -11.36
C ARG A 165 11.28 12.47 -11.82
N MET A 166 12.47 12.82 -11.34
CA MET A 166 13.69 12.06 -11.66
C MET A 166 13.59 10.62 -11.15
N LEU A 167 13.06 10.39 -9.95
CA LEU A 167 12.90 9.05 -9.37
C LEU A 167 11.92 8.18 -10.17
N THR A 168 10.91 8.76 -10.84
CA THR A 168 10.05 7.99 -11.76
C THR A 168 10.81 7.41 -12.97
N GLN A 169 12.06 7.84 -13.20
CA GLN A 169 12.93 7.39 -14.28
C GLN A 169 14.18 6.64 -13.77
N ASP A 170 14.22 6.30 -12.48
CA ASP A 170 15.33 5.56 -11.86
C ASP A 170 15.59 4.21 -12.54
N ALA A 171 16.77 3.60 -12.40
CA ALA A 171 17.03 2.27 -12.96
C ALA A 171 16.29 1.15 -12.20
N ASP A 172 16.01 1.34 -10.92
CA ASP A 172 15.27 0.38 -10.10
C ASP A 172 13.76 0.44 -10.39
N LYS A 173 13.19 -0.73 -10.76
CA LYS A 173 11.78 -0.85 -11.16
C LYS A 173 10.82 -0.49 -10.03
N ASN A 174 11.12 -0.93 -8.80
CA ASN A 174 10.23 -0.71 -7.65
C ASN A 174 10.23 0.76 -7.25
N LEU A 175 11.40 1.40 -7.23
CA LEU A 175 11.53 2.82 -6.94
C LEU A 175 10.79 3.67 -7.98
N ARG A 176 10.96 3.38 -9.29
CA ARG A 176 10.21 4.06 -10.34
C ARG A 176 8.70 3.97 -10.14
N PHE A 177 8.20 2.76 -9.92
CA PHE A 177 6.77 2.51 -9.74
C PHE A 177 6.22 3.28 -8.53
N ARG A 178 6.92 3.21 -7.39
CA ARG A 178 6.53 3.90 -6.16
C ARG A 178 6.58 5.41 -6.29
N ALA A 179 7.60 5.93 -6.99
CA ALA A 179 7.70 7.35 -7.33
C ALA A 179 6.56 7.82 -8.24
N MET A 180 6.17 7.02 -9.24
CA MET A 180 5.05 7.35 -10.12
C MET A 180 3.72 7.38 -9.35
N ASN A 181 3.48 6.40 -8.48
CA ASN A 181 2.28 6.39 -7.64
C ASN A 181 2.24 7.59 -6.70
N ARG A 182 3.37 7.91 -6.05
CA ARG A 182 3.49 9.10 -5.21
C ARG A 182 3.25 10.38 -6.01
N LEU A 183 3.76 10.46 -7.24
CA LEU A 183 3.50 11.58 -8.14
C LEU A 183 2.01 11.69 -8.47
N ASN A 184 1.33 10.56 -8.69
CA ASN A 184 -0.11 10.52 -8.97
C ASN A 184 -0.94 11.03 -7.79
N GLU A 185 -0.57 10.64 -6.56
CA GLU A 185 -1.22 11.10 -5.33
C GLU A 185 -1.18 12.62 -5.16
N ILE A 186 -0.03 13.25 -5.42
CA ILE A 186 0.19 14.67 -5.11
C ILE A 186 0.06 15.59 -6.33
N ASN A 187 0.21 15.05 -7.55
CA ASN A 187 0.11 15.78 -8.82
C ASN A 187 -0.30 14.82 -9.96
N GLN A 188 -1.55 14.36 -9.89
CA GLN A 188 -2.17 13.48 -10.89
C GLN A 188 -1.94 13.93 -12.33
N LYS A 189 -2.04 15.24 -12.62
CA LYS A 189 -1.82 15.76 -13.98
C LYS A 189 -0.42 15.44 -14.50
N ALA A 190 0.61 15.64 -13.68
CA ALA A 190 1.99 15.35 -14.08
C ALA A 190 2.20 13.84 -14.28
N ALA A 191 1.63 13.00 -13.42
CA ALA A 191 1.68 11.54 -13.57
C ALA A 191 1.01 11.08 -14.88
N VAL A 192 -0.20 11.59 -15.17
CA VAL A 192 -0.94 11.30 -16.41
C VAL A 192 -0.17 11.77 -17.65
N ASP A 193 0.41 12.97 -17.64
CA ASP A 193 1.23 13.47 -18.75
C ASP A 193 2.45 12.57 -19.00
N MET A 194 3.00 11.96 -17.96
CA MET A 194 4.10 10.99 -18.08
C MET A 194 3.62 9.64 -18.58
N ALA A 195 2.52 9.11 -18.06
CA ALA A 195 1.90 7.88 -18.54
C ALA A 195 1.54 7.95 -20.03
N LYS A 196 0.95 9.08 -20.49
CA LYS A 196 0.67 9.33 -21.91
C LYS A 196 1.94 9.33 -22.78
N LYS A 197 3.07 9.84 -22.27
CA LYS A 197 4.36 9.76 -22.97
C LYS A 197 4.87 8.33 -23.06
N THR A 198 4.68 7.52 -22.03
CA THR A 198 5.04 6.08 -22.05
C THR A 198 4.22 5.33 -23.11
N VAL A 199 2.90 5.57 -23.19
CA VAL A 199 2.05 4.98 -24.24
C VAL A 199 2.50 5.45 -25.65
N ALA A 200 2.82 6.73 -25.82
CA ALA A 200 3.36 7.22 -27.10
C ALA A 200 4.74 6.61 -27.45
N ALA A 201 5.60 6.35 -26.45
CA ALA A 201 6.87 5.67 -26.63
C ALA A 201 6.67 4.21 -27.06
N TYR A 202 5.69 3.52 -26.49
CA TYR A 202 5.27 2.19 -26.92
C TYR A 202 4.90 2.17 -28.41
N HIS A 203 3.99 3.04 -28.84
CA HIS A 203 3.57 3.09 -30.26
C HIS A 203 4.70 3.43 -31.23
N SER A 204 5.72 4.19 -30.79
CA SER A 204 6.82 4.62 -31.66
C SER A 204 8.03 3.66 -31.65
N LYS A 205 8.29 2.96 -30.55
CA LYS A 205 9.52 2.17 -30.33
C LYS A 205 9.26 0.73 -29.88
N GLY A 206 8.03 0.36 -29.54
CA GLY A 206 7.69 -0.94 -28.97
C GLY A 206 8.19 -1.15 -27.55
N ASP A 207 8.47 -0.07 -26.81
CA ASP A 207 8.91 -0.15 -25.41
C ASP A 207 7.73 -0.51 -24.50
N MET A 208 7.77 -1.72 -23.94
CA MET A 208 6.73 -2.25 -23.05
C MET A 208 7.13 -2.22 -21.58
N GLU A 209 8.34 -1.75 -21.23
CA GLU A 209 8.89 -1.98 -19.88
C GLU A 209 8.04 -1.33 -18.79
N GLN A 210 7.57 -0.10 -19.03
CA GLN A 210 6.80 0.72 -18.08
C GLN A 210 5.32 0.85 -18.47
N LEU A 211 4.89 0.09 -19.48
CA LEU A 211 3.59 0.28 -20.09
C LEU A 211 2.43 -0.14 -19.18
N PRO A 212 2.48 -1.29 -18.46
CA PRO A 212 1.44 -1.64 -17.49
C PRO A 212 1.28 -0.60 -16.39
N GLU A 213 2.40 -0.09 -15.85
CA GLU A 213 2.39 0.94 -14.81
C GLU A 213 1.80 2.26 -15.32
N ALA A 214 2.06 2.61 -16.59
CA ALA A 214 1.44 3.77 -17.21
C ALA A 214 -0.09 3.57 -17.42
N ILE A 215 -0.52 2.37 -17.80
CA ILE A 215 -1.94 2.05 -17.97
C ILE A 215 -2.70 2.16 -16.65
N ASP A 216 -2.14 1.62 -15.55
CA ASP A 216 -2.72 1.75 -14.20
C ASP A 216 -3.00 3.22 -13.84
N ILE A 217 -2.02 4.11 -14.01
CA ILE A 217 -2.20 5.56 -13.76
C ILE A 217 -3.32 6.16 -14.62
N LEU A 218 -3.41 5.78 -15.90
CA LEU A 218 -4.45 6.28 -16.80
C LEU A 218 -5.83 5.76 -16.37
N VAL A 219 -5.94 4.47 -16.04
CA VAL A 219 -7.19 3.86 -15.56
C VAL A 219 -7.67 4.52 -14.27
N GLN A 220 -6.78 4.77 -13.30
CA GLN A 220 -7.13 5.49 -12.07
C GLN A 220 -7.71 6.88 -12.37
N GLN A 221 -7.15 7.62 -13.34
CA GLN A 221 -7.71 8.90 -13.76
C GLN A 221 -9.08 8.73 -14.44
N MET A 222 -9.25 7.71 -15.27
CA MET A 222 -10.49 7.43 -16.01
C MET A 222 -11.68 7.02 -15.13
N GLN A 223 -11.44 6.66 -13.87
CA GLN A 223 -12.53 6.44 -12.90
C GLN A 223 -13.29 7.72 -12.54
N THR A 224 -12.67 8.89 -12.71
CA THR A 224 -13.26 10.16 -12.30
C THR A 224 -13.88 10.94 -13.45
N ASP A 225 -13.17 11.03 -14.57
CA ASP A 225 -13.59 11.75 -15.77
C ASP A 225 -12.82 11.21 -16.97
N ALA A 226 -13.54 10.56 -17.90
CA ALA A 226 -12.97 10.06 -19.15
C ALA A 226 -14.05 9.97 -20.22
N SER A 227 -13.65 10.28 -21.45
CA SER A 227 -14.51 10.07 -22.60
C SER A 227 -14.63 8.58 -22.94
N ARG A 228 -15.66 8.22 -23.73
CA ARG A 228 -15.81 6.86 -24.23
C ARG A 228 -14.61 6.45 -25.09
N GLU A 229 -14.15 7.38 -25.92
CA GLU A 229 -13.01 7.18 -26.82
C GLU A 229 -11.72 6.88 -26.04
N GLU A 230 -11.46 7.62 -24.95
CA GLU A 230 -10.28 7.38 -24.11
C GLU A 230 -10.31 5.97 -23.47
N LYS A 231 -11.49 5.53 -22.99
CA LYS A 231 -11.64 4.17 -22.46
C LYS A 231 -11.44 3.11 -23.54
N ASP A 232 -12.02 3.30 -24.73
CA ASP A 232 -11.90 2.36 -25.84
C ASP A 232 -10.45 2.21 -26.32
N GLU A 233 -9.68 3.31 -26.36
CA GLU A 233 -8.25 3.28 -26.68
C GLU A 233 -7.45 2.42 -25.67
N ILE A 234 -7.71 2.58 -24.37
CA ILE A 234 -7.05 1.80 -23.32
C ILE A 234 -7.48 0.33 -23.35
N ILE A 235 -8.77 0.03 -23.55
CA ILE A 235 -9.26 -1.35 -23.66
C ILE A 235 -8.59 -2.05 -24.86
N ALA A 236 -8.49 -1.36 -26.00
CA ALA A 236 -7.83 -1.91 -27.18
C ALA A 236 -6.33 -2.18 -26.93
N LEU A 237 -5.64 -1.26 -26.27
CA LEU A 237 -4.24 -1.42 -25.89
C LEU A 237 -4.05 -2.61 -24.94
N CYS A 238 -4.87 -2.74 -23.90
CA CYS A 238 -4.79 -3.88 -22.98
C CYS A 238 -5.05 -5.21 -23.69
N ASN A 239 -6.01 -5.27 -24.60
CA ASN A 239 -6.30 -6.45 -25.41
C ASN A 239 -5.07 -6.87 -26.26
N GLU A 240 -4.41 -5.91 -26.91
CA GLU A 240 -3.15 -6.16 -27.63
C GLU A 240 -2.05 -6.71 -26.72
N LEU A 241 -1.88 -6.12 -25.53
CA LEU A 241 -0.83 -6.48 -24.59
C LEU A 241 -1.05 -7.84 -23.92
N LEU A 242 -2.30 -8.26 -23.70
CA LEU A 242 -2.60 -9.62 -23.22
C LEU A 242 -2.12 -10.69 -24.21
N ASP A 243 -2.06 -10.35 -25.50
CA ASP A 243 -1.57 -11.22 -26.55
C ASP A 243 -0.04 -11.23 -26.74
N SER A 244 0.66 -10.24 -26.19
CA SER A 244 2.11 -10.04 -26.30
C SER A 244 2.96 -11.01 -25.46
N ASP A 245 4.29 -10.83 -25.47
CA ASP A 245 5.24 -11.58 -24.64
C ASP A 245 5.43 -11.01 -23.23
N LEU A 246 4.53 -10.13 -22.76
CA LEU A 246 4.53 -9.64 -21.38
C LEU A 246 4.51 -10.79 -20.36
N GLU A 247 5.24 -10.59 -19.27
CA GLU A 247 5.25 -11.51 -18.12
C GLU A 247 3.83 -11.68 -17.55
N SER A 248 3.52 -12.89 -17.05
CA SER A 248 2.16 -13.22 -16.55
C SER A 248 1.67 -12.22 -15.50
N ALA A 249 2.51 -11.86 -14.52
CA ALA A 249 2.14 -10.91 -13.48
C ALA A 249 1.76 -9.53 -14.03
N LYS A 250 2.36 -9.10 -15.15
CA LYS A 250 2.01 -7.84 -15.83
C LYS A 250 0.69 -7.96 -16.57
N LYS A 251 0.42 -9.10 -17.20
CA LYS A 251 -0.89 -9.37 -17.84
C LYS A 251 -2.02 -9.41 -16.82
N ASP A 252 -1.75 -10.01 -15.67
CA ASP A 252 -2.69 -10.06 -14.55
C ASP A 252 -3.03 -8.63 -14.08
N SER A 253 -2.02 -7.76 -13.95
CA SER A 253 -2.21 -6.33 -13.66
C SER A 253 -3.14 -5.66 -14.67
N LEU A 254 -2.95 -5.89 -15.98
CA LEU A 254 -3.82 -5.32 -17.00
C LEU A 254 -5.28 -5.77 -16.85
N VAL A 255 -5.53 -7.01 -16.42
CA VAL A 255 -6.90 -7.48 -16.14
C VAL A 255 -7.49 -6.76 -14.94
N TYR A 256 -6.71 -6.53 -13.88
CA TYR A 256 -7.15 -5.72 -12.74
C TYR A 256 -7.45 -4.27 -13.14
N ASP A 257 -6.63 -3.67 -14.00
CA ASP A 257 -6.86 -2.33 -14.53
C ASP A 257 -8.18 -2.28 -15.33
N MET A 258 -8.46 -3.29 -16.15
CA MET A 258 -9.75 -3.37 -16.86
C MET A 258 -10.93 -3.53 -15.91
N GLN A 259 -10.76 -4.28 -14.82
CA GLN A 259 -11.76 -4.37 -13.76
C GLN A 259 -12.07 -3.01 -13.13
N MET A 260 -11.04 -2.19 -12.94
CA MET A 260 -11.09 -0.85 -12.35
C MET A 260 -11.69 0.22 -13.25
N LEU A 261 -11.75 0.01 -14.57
CA LEU A 261 -12.41 0.94 -15.50
C LEU A 261 -13.93 1.01 -15.32
N SER A 262 -14.53 0.00 -14.67
CA SER A 262 -15.97 -0.10 -14.44
C SER A 262 -16.77 0.09 -15.74
N ASP A 263 -16.32 -0.57 -16.81
CA ASP A 263 -16.84 -0.40 -18.17
C ASP A 263 -17.31 -1.75 -18.75
N LEU A 264 -18.47 -1.75 -19.40
CA LEU A 264 -19.07 -2.97 -19.96
C LEU A 264 -18.20 -3.58 -21.06
N GLU A 265 -17.54 -2.78 -21.90
CA GLU A 265 -16.70 -3.30 -22.96
C GLU A 265 -15.37 -3.83 -22.42
N ALA A 266 -14.85 -3.24 -21.34
CA ALA A 266 -13.71 -3.81 -20.62
C ALA A 266 -14.07 -5.20 -20.05
N LEU A 267 -15.26 -5.33 -19.45
CA LEU A 267 -15.80 -6.61 -19.00
C LEU A 267 -15.95 -7.63 -20.15
N ARG A 268 -16.51 -7.21 -21.30
CA ARG A 268 -16.62 -8.06 -22.49
C ARG A 268 -15.26 -8.53 -22.98
N MET A 269 -14.33 -7.60 -23.15
CA MET A 269 -12.99 -7.90 -23.64
C MET A 269 -12.32 -8.97 -22.77
N VAL A 270 -12.28 -8.76 -21.45
CA VAL A 270 -11.64 -9.71 -20.51
C VAL A 270 -12.34 -11.08 -20.52
N VAL A 271 -13.67 -11.12 -20.43
CA VAL A 271 -14.44 -12.39 -20.37
C VAL A 271 -14.28 -13.19 -21.66
N GLN A 272 -14.23 -12.52 -22.81
CA GLN A 272 -14.12 -13.15 -24.11
C GLN A 272 -12.66 -13.45 -24.51
N HIS A 273 -11.67 -12.85 -23.85
CA HIS A 273 -10.27 -13.05 -24.18
C HIS A 273 -9.84 -14.51 -23.97
N PRO A 274 -9.25 -15.19 -24.97
CA PRO A 274 -8.95 -16.63 -24.88
C PRO A 274 -7.76 -16.94 -23.96
N LYS A 275 -6.87 -15.97 -23.71
CA LYS A 275 -5.69 -16.16 -22.85
C LYS A 275 -5.90 -15.75 -21.39
N VAL A 276 -7.02 -15.10 -21.06
CA VAL A 276 -7.36 -14.81 -19.66
C VAL A 276 -7.95 -16.10 -19.07
N ASP A 277 -7.45 -16.53 -17.92
CA ASP A 277 -7.93 -17.74 -17.28
C ASP A 277 -9.31 -17.55 -16.62
N ASN A 278 -9.96 -18.67 -16.32
CA ASN A 278 -11.32 -18.64 -15.78
C ASN A 278 -11.41 -18.05 -14.37
N ILE A 279 -10.36 -18.10 -13.54
CA ILE A 279 -10.37 -17.51 -12.19
C ILE A 279 -10.44 -16.00 -12.32
N MET A 280 -9.61 -15.42 -13.19
CA MET A 280 -9.65 -13.98 -13.48
C MET A 280 -10.97 -13.54 -14.10
N LYS A 281 -11.52 -14.30 -15.05
CA LYS A 281 -12.85 -14.00 -15.64
C LYS A 281 -13.96 -13.98 -14.60
N LYS A 282 -13.97 -14.95 -13.69
CA LYS A 282 -14.95 -14.99 -12.58
C LYS A 282 -14.80 -13.77 -11.67
N GLY A 283 -13.58 -13.42 -11.28
CA GLY A 283 -13.30 -12.20 -10.50
C GLY A 283 -13.78 -10.93 -11.21
N MET A 284 -13.53 -10.83 -12.53
CA MET A 284 -13.99 -9.72 -13.36
C MET A 284 -15.53 -9.60 -13.37
N ILE A 285 -16.24 -10.72 -13.52
CA ILE A 285 -17.71 -10.79 -13.51
C ILE A 285 -18.25 -10.41 -12.13
N ASP A 286 -17.72 -11.01 -11.05
CA ASP A 286 -18.21 -10.77 -9.69
C ASP A 286 -18.03 -9.31 -9.26
N ASN A 287 -16.87 -8.72 -9.55
CA ASN A 287 -16.58 -7.34 -9.17
C ASN A 287 -17.35 -6.30 -10.01
N ASN A 288 -17.78 -6.65 -11.23
CA ASN A 288 -18.50 -5.77 -12.15
C ASN A 288 -19.94 -6.22 -12.46
N TYR A 289 -20.54 -7.10 -11.66
CA TYR A 289 -21.88 -7.65 -11.94
C TYR A 289 -22.95 -6.57 -12.10
N TYR A 290 -22.79 -5.44 -11.40
CA TYR A 290 -23.72 -4.31 -11.45
C TYR A 290 -23.81 -3.69 -12.86
N LEU A 291 -22.76 -3.80 -13.69
CA LEU A 291 -22.82 -3.37 -15.10
C LEU A 291 -23.78 -4.24 -15.92
N LEU A 292 -23.79 -5.55 -15.64
CA LEU A 292 -24.72 -6.49 -16.27
C LEU A 292 -26.15 -6.22 -15.79
N GLU A 293 -26.33 -5.96 -14.50
CA GLU A 293 -27.62 -5.60 -13.91
C GLU A 293 -28.17 -4.31 -14.54
N GLU A 294 -27.37 -3.25 -14.57
CA GLU A 294 -27.75 -1.95 -15.11
C GLU A 294 -28.23 -2.07 -16.56
N VAL A 295 -27.47 -2.77 -17.41
CA VAL A 295 -27.82 -2.97 -18.83
C VAL A 295 -29.10 -3.79 -18.98
N LEU A 296 -29.28 -4.85 -18.19
CA LEU A 296 -30.49 -5.67 -18.23
C LEU A 296 -31.75 -4.90 -17.79
N LEU A 297 -31.61 -3.95 -16.87
CA LEU A 297 -32.73 -3.13 -16.38
C LEU A 297 -33.05 -1.95 -17.31
N ASN A 298 -32.09 -1.49 -18.11
CA ASN A 298 -32.19 -0.26 -18.89
C ASN A 298 -32.36 -0.47 -20.40
N GLY A 299 -33.21 -1.43 -20.79
CA GLY A 299 -33.53 -1.69 -22.20
C GLY A 299 -32.40 -2.39 -22.95
N PRO A 300 -32.07 -3.65 -22.58
CA PRO A 300 -30.93 -4.37 -23.14
C PRO A 300 -31.12 -4.66 -24.64
N THR A 301 -30.02 -4.79 -25.36
CA THR A 301 -29.99 -5.36 -26.70
C THR A 301 -29.91 -6.90 -26.65
N PRO A 302 -30.19 -7.61 -27.75
CA PRO A 302 -29.97 -9.06 -27.80
C PRO A 302 -28.53 -9.47 -27.45
N GLN A 303 -27.54 -8.70 -27.90
CA GLN A 303 -26.13 -8.92 -27.62
C GLN A 303 -25.77 -8.74 -26.15
N ASP A 304 -26.47 -7.85 -25.45
CA ASP A 304 -26.31 -7.66 -24.00
C ASP A 304 -26.82 -8.87 -23.23
N VAL A 305 -28.00 -9.37 -23.60
CA VAL A 305 -28.58 -10.57 -22.98
C VAL A 305 -27.72 -11.80 -23.25
N GLU A 306 -27.26 -11.98 -24.50
CA GLU A 306 -26.36 -13.07 -24.89
C GLU A 306 -25.05 -13.05 -24.10
N PHE A 307 -24.46 -11.86 -23.94
CA PHE A 307 -23.24 -11.72 -23.16
C PHE A 307 -23.44 -11.98 -21.68
N THR A 308 -24.52 -11.48 -21.08
CA THR A 308 -24.83 -11.78 -19.68
C THR A 308 -25.06 -13.28 -19.47
N VAL A 309 -25.68 -13.98 -20.43
CA VAL A 309 -25.76 -15.45 -20.41
C VAL A 309 -24.36 -16.07 -20.36
N THR A 310 -23.43 -15.66 -21.23
CA THR A 310 -22.04 -16.15 -21.20
C THR A 310 -21.37 -15.90 -19.85
N CYS A 311 -21.58 -14.73 -19.24
CA CYS A 311 -21.06 -14.44 -17.90
C CYS A 311 -21.64 -15.40 -16.84
N MET A 312 -22.95 -15.64 -16.88
CA MET A 312 -23.62 -16.53 -15.91
C MET A 312 -23.29 -18.01 -16.11
N GLU A 313 -22.89 -18.41 -17.31
CA GLU A 313 -22.33 -19.76 -17.55
C GLU A 313 -20.95 -19.95 -16.90
N LEU A 314 -20.16 -18.87 -16.78
CA LEU A 314 -18.87 -18.89 -16.09
C LEU A 314 -19.02 -18.75 -14.57
N LEU A 315 -19.88 -17.85 -14.12
CA LEU A 315 -20.18 -17.58 -12.72
C LEU A 315 -21.67 -17.28 -12.54
N PRO A 316 -22.49 -18.28 -12.15
CA PRO A 316 -23.90 -18.03 -11.86
C PRO A 316 -24.06 -17.13 -10.63
N ILE A 317 -24.63 -15.93 -10.80
CA ILE A 317 -24.87 -14.96 -9.73
C ILE A 317 -26.38 -14.85 -9.46
N LYS A 318 -26.80 -15.06 -8.22
CA LYS A 318 -28.21 -15.04 -7.80
C LYS A 318 -28.89 -13.69 -8.05
N ASP A 319 -28.21 -12.60 -7.77
CA ASP A 319 -28.72 -11.23 -7.90
C ASP A 319 -29.15 -10.92 -9.35
N LEU A 320 -28.48 -11.50 -10.34
CA LEU A 320 -28.79 -11.31 -11.76
C LEU A 320 -29.94 -12.20 -12.27
N TYR A 321 -30.46 -13.14 -11.47
CA TYR A 321 -31.49 -14.08 -11.88
C TYR A 321 -32.76 -13.39 -12.41
N MET A 322 -33.33 -12.48 -11.62
CA MET A 322 -34.59 -11.82 -11.99
C MET A 322 -34.43 -10.87 -13.19
N PRO A 323 -33.40 -10.00 -13.24
CA PRO A 323 -33.13 -9.18 -14.42
C PRO A 323 -32.93 -10.01 -15.69
N LEU A 324 -32.11 -11.06 -15.63
CA LEU A 324 -31.79 -11.88 -16.81
C LEU A 324 -33.00 -12.68 -17.29
N LYS A 325 -33.75 -13.31 -16.37
CA LYS A 325 -34.99 -14.03 -16.72
C LYS A 325 -35.97 -13.12 -17.44
N THR A 326 -36.19 -11.92 -16.93
CA THR A 326 -37.11 -10.94 -17.52
C THR A 326 -36.67 -10.57 -18.94
N ALA A 327 -35.38 -10.32 -19.14
CA ALA A 327 -34.83 -9.97 -20.45
C ALA A 327 -34.95 -11.12 -21.47
N ILE A 328 -34.65 -12.37 -21.09
CA ILE A 328 -34.80 -13.56 -21.96
C ILE A 328 -36.27 -13.81 -22.33
N GLU A 329 -37.20 -13.57 -21.40
CA GLU A 329 -38.64 -13.69 -21.67
C GLU A 329 -39.13 -12.63 -22.66
N ALA A 330 -38.62 -11.40 -22.55
CA ALA A 330 -38.92 -10.31 -23.46
C ALA A 330 -38.27 -10.46 -24.85
N MET A 331 -37.14 -11.19 -24.94
CA MET A 331 -36.36 -11.37 -26.17
C MET A 331 -36.14 -12.85 -26.52
N PRO A 332 -37.17 -13.59 -26.96
CA PRO A 332 -37.08 -15.03 -27.17
C PRO A 332 -35.96 -15.50 -28.11
N GLN A 333 -35.49 -14.65 -29.03
CA GLN A 333 -34.39 -14.94 -29.93
C GLN A 333 -33.05 -15.22 -29.21
N THR A 334 -32.85 -14.66 -28.01
CA THR A 334 -31.62 -14.83 -27.22
C THR A 334 -31.58 -16.15 -26.46
N ARG A 335 -32.67 -16.94 -26.46
CA ARG A 335 -32.72 -18.26 -25.80
C ARG A 335 -31.72 -19.27 -26.36
N ASN A 336 -31.25 -19.05 -27.59
CA ASN A 336 -30.23 -19.87 -28.22
C ASN A 336 -28.81 -19.55 -27.72
N ALA A 337 -28.61 -18.45 -26.99
CA ALA A 337 -27.30 -18.02 -26.48
C ALA A 337 -26.60 -19.13 -25.67
N SER A 338 -27.37 -19.85 -24.86
CA SER A 338 -26.90 -20.97 -24.04
C SER A 338 -27.15 -22.33 -24.70
N GLY A 339 -27.18 -22.40 -26.04
CA GLY A 339 -27.46 -23.64 -26.77
C GLY A 339 -28.83 -24.27 -26.45
N ASN A 340 -29.87 -23.46 -26.21
CA ASN A 340 -31.22 -23.85 -25.74
C ASN A 340 -31.35 -24.30 -24.27
N ASN A 341 -30.31 -24.19 -23.45
CA ASN A 341 -30.33 -24.57 -22.04
C ASN A 341 -30.58 -23.40 -21.04
N TRP A 342 -31.20 -22.30 -21.48
CA TRP A 342 -31.33 -21.10 -20.66
C TRP A 342 -32.14 -21.34 -19.38
N GLN A 343 -33.07 -22.31 -19.41
CA GLN A 343 -33.82 -22.75 -18.24
C GLN A 343 -32.94 -23.43 -17.20
N ILE A 344 -31.97 -24.24 -17.65
CA ILE A 344 -30.98 -24.89 -16.77
C ILE A 344 -30.05 -23.83 -16.18
N LEU A 345 -29.60 -22.88 -16.99
CA LEU A 345 -28.80 -21.76 -16.50
C LEU A 345 -29.53 -20.99 -15.38
N LEU A 346 -30.78 -20.60 -15.63
CA LEU A 346 -31.59 -19.89 -14.64
C LEU A 346 -31.82 -20.73 -13.37
N GLN A 347 -32.03 -22.04 -13.50
CA GLN A 347 -32.13 -22.93 -12.35
C GLN A 347 -30.82 -22.97 -11.56
N ASN A 348 -29.67 -23.14 -12.23
CA ASN A 348 -28.36 -23.16 -11.61
C ASN A 348 -28.08 -21.85 -10.87
N MET A 349 -28.46 -20.69 -11.44
CA MET A 349 -28.34 -19.39 -10.76
C MET A 349 -29.10 -19.36 -9.43
N GLN A 350 -30.29 -19.99 -9.34
CA GLN A 350 -31.07 -20.01 -8.10
C GLN A 350 -30.55 -21.03 -7.08
N GLU A 351 -30.20 -22.23 -7.54
CA GLU A 351 -29.89 -23.38 -6.68
C GLU A 351 -28.42 -23.42 -6.26
N GLU A 352 -27.51 -23.10 -7.19
CA GLU A 352 -26.06 -23.25 -7.04
C GLU A 352 -25.30 -21.93 -7.17
N GLY A 353 -25.98 -20.84 -7.55
CA GLY A 353 -25.37 -19.53 -7.73
C GLY A 353 -24.82 -18.94 -6.44
N VAL A 354 -23.78 -18.12 -6.60
CA VAL A 354 -23.19 -17.34 -5.51
C VAL A 354 -23.98 -16.04 -5.32
N ASP A 355 -23.89 -15.47 -4.12
CA ASP A 355 -24.32 -14.09 -3.91
C ASP A 355 -23.30 -13.13 -4.56
N ALA A 356 -23.72 -11.95 -5.01
CA ALA A 356 -22.79 -11.00 -5.61
C ALA A 356 -21.69 -10.56 -4.60
N LYS A 357 -20.45 -10.44 -5.08
CA LYS A 357 -19.24 -10.08 -4.32
C LYS A 357 -18.85 -11.07 -3.20
N THR A 358 -19.30 -12.33 -3.30
CA THR A 358 -18.97 -13.38 -2.32
C THR A 358 -18.21 -14.56 -2.90
N TRP A 359 -17.98 -14.62 -4.23
CA TRP A 359 -17.44 -15.83 -4.87
C TRP A 359 -16.11 -16.29 -4.27
N LEU A 360 -15.12 -15.38 -4.13
CA LEU A 360 -13.83 -15.71 -3.51
C LEU A 360 -13.93 -16.05 -2.02
N LYS A 361 -14.99 -15.64 -1.32
CA LYS A 361 -15.17 -15.97 0.10
C LYS A 361 -15.77 -17.36 0.29
N GLU A 362 -16.58 -17.82 -0.66
CA GLU A 362 -17.25 -19.12 -0.60
C GLU A 362 -16.32 -20.29 -0.96
N ASP A 363 -15.33 -20.06 -1.84
CA ASP A 363 -14.34 -21.08 -2.23
C ASP A 363 -13.23 -21.33 -1.18
N TRP A 364 -12.99 -20.41 -0.23
CA TRP A 364 -12.01 -20.63 0.86
C TRP A 364 -12.52 -21.57 1.96
N HIS A 365 -13.82 -21.87 1.96
CA HIS A 365 -14.48 -22.72 2.96
C HIS A 365 -14.87 -24.10 2.41
N ARG A 366 -14.47 -24.43 1.18
CA ARG A 366 -14.58 -25.77 0.57
C ARG A 366 -13.18 -26.33 0.33
#